data_AF-A0A226MGX2-F1
#
_entry.id   AF-A0A226MGX2-F1
#
_cell.length_a   1.000
_cell.length_b   1.000
_cell.length_c   1.000
_cell.angle_alpha   90.00
_cell.angle_beta   90.00
_cell.angle_gamma   90.00
#
_symmetry.space_group_name_H-M   'P 1'
#
loop_
_entity.id
_entity.type
_entity.pdbx_description
1 polymer ?
#
loop_
_entity_poly.entity_id
_entity_poly.type
_entity_poly.pdbx_seq_one_letter_code
_entity_poly.pdbx_strand_id
1 'polypeptide(L)' 'MFKKICSLMRGGIAERGGVRVGHRIIEINGQSVVATAHEKIVQALSNSVGEIHMKTMPAAMFRLLTGQETPLYI' A
#
# COMPACT_ATOMS: atom_id res chain seq x y z
N MET A 1 -6.45 9.80 5.93
CA MET A 1 -6.23 9.67 4.47
C MET A 1 -5.85 8.22 4.16
N PHE A 2 -6.74 7.43 3.55
CA PHE A 2 -6.49 6.01 3.29
C PHE A 2 -5.54 5.83 2.11
N LYS A 3 -4.37 5.21 2.34
CA LYS A 3 -3.33 4.93 1.33
C LYS A 3 -3.72 3.72 0.46
N LYS A 4 -4.76 3.91 -0.37
CA LYS A 4 -5.18 2.95 -1.39
C LYS A 4 -4.46 3.25 -2.71
N ILE A 5 -4.21 2.19 -3.48
CA ILE A 5 -3.60 2.30 -4.80
C ILE A 5 -4.69 2.69 -5.80
N CYS A 6 -4.61 3.92 -6.32
CA CYS A 6 -5.57 4.48 -7.28
C CYS A 6 -5.13 4.28 -8.74
N SER A 7 -3.82 4.29 -9.00
CA SER A 7 -3.27 4.10 -10.34
C SER A 7 -1.90 3.44 -10.25
N LEU A 8 -1.61 2.60 -11.24
CA LEU A 8 -0.34 1.89 -11.38
C LEU A 8 0.33 2.34 -12.68
N MET A 9 1.63 2.63 -12.62
CA MET A 9 2.40 2.83 -13.84
C MET A 9 2.73 1.48 -14.48
N ARG A 10 2.49 1.39 -15.79
CA ARG A 10 2.77 0.21 -16.60
C ARG A 10 4.29 -0.05 -16.61
N GLY A 11 4.72 -1.26 -16.27
CA GLY A 11 6.13 -1.60 -16.10
C GLY A 11 6.77 -1.16 -14.77
N GLY A 12 6.00 -0.59 -13.84
CA GLY A 12 6.50 -0.20 -12.53
C GLY A 12 6.77 -1.38 -11.60
N ILE A 13 7.52 -1.11 -10.53
CA ILE A 13 7.81 -2.05 -9.42
C ILE A 13 6.54 -2.70 -8.85
N ALA A 14 5.44 -1.94 -8.76
CA ALA A 14 4.17 -2.45 -8.26
C ALA A 14 3.52 -3.47 -9.21
N GLU A 15 3.62 -3.28 -10.53
CA GLU A 15 3.09 -4.23 -11.52
C GLU A 15 3.87 -5.56 -11.47
N ARG A 16 5.20 -5.48 -11.38
CA ARG A 16 6.07 -6.66 -11.21
C ARG A 16 5.85 -7.38 -9.88
N GLY A 17 5.54 -6.64 -8.82
CA GLY A 17 5.17 -7.18 -7.52
C GLY A 17 3.77 -7.79 -7.43
N GLY A 18 3.03 -7.88 -8.55
CA GLY A 18 1.68 -8.44 -8.58
C GLY A 18 0.63 -7.54 -7.91
N VAL A 19 0.96 -6.27 -7.66
CA VAL A 19 0.07 -5.33 -6.99
C VAL A 19 -0.94 -4.79 -8.00
N ARG A 20 -2.22 -4.86 -7.62
CA ARG A 20 -3.35 -4.36 -8.43
C ARG A 20 -4.02 -3.15 -7.77
N VAL A 21 -4.75 -2.38 -8.59
CA VAL A 21 -5.58 -1.27 -8.11
C VAL A 21 -6.53 -1.78 -7.03
N GLY A 22 -6.68 -1.03 -5.94
CA GLY A 22 -7.51 -1.42 -4.80
C GLY A 22 -6.80 -2.20 -3.69
N HIS A 23 -5.53 -2.61 -3.88
CA HIS A 23 -4.72 -3.09 -2.78
C HIS A 23 -4.36 -1.95 -1.82
N ARG A 24 -4.27 -2.28 -0.53
CA ARG A 24 -3.75 -1.38 0.51
C ARG A 24 -2.34 -1.80 0.87
N ILE A 25 -1.46 -0.81 0.95
CA ILE A 25 -0.09 -1.01 1.41
C ILE A 25 -0.12 -1.02 2.94
N ILE A 26 0.36 -2.09 3.56
CA ILE A 26 0.43 -2.20 5.01
C ILE A 26 1.85 -1.96 5.54
N GLU A 27 2.86 -2.28 4.74
CA GLU A 27 4.26 -2.30 5.15
C GLU A 27 5.17 -2.01 3.93
N ILE A 28 6.26 -1.26 4.13
CA ILE A 28 7.28 -0.97 3.12
C ILE A 28 8.65 -1.15 3.75
N ASN A 29 9.49 -2.01 3.18
CA ASN A 29 10.82 -2.40 3.65
C ASN A 29 10.85 -2.81 5.14
N GLY A 30 9.85 -3.59 5.57
CA GLY A 30 9.70 -4.02 6.97
C GLY A 30 9.18 -2.94 7.92
N GLN A 31 8.82 -1.75 7.39
CA GLN A 31 8.32 -0.63 8.17
C GLN A 31 6.81 -0.46 7.96
N SER A 32 6.03 -0.45 9.05
CA SER A 32 4.58 -0.30 8.99
C SER A 32 4.18 1.09 8.48
N VAL A 33 3.44 1.14 7.36
CA VAL A 33 3.01 2.39 6.72
C VAL A 33 1.51 2.71 6.87
N VAL A 34 0.76 1.82 7.52
CA VAL A 34 -0.69 1.97 7.82
C VAL A 34 -0.98 3.27 8.57
N ALA A 35 -0.21 3.59 9.61
CA ALA A 35 -0.45 4.72 10.50
C ALA A 35 0.47 5.93 10.23
N THR A 36 1.42 5.81 9.30
CA THR A 36 2.41 6.86 9.06
C THR A 36 1.87 7.98 8.18
N ALA A 37 2.50 9.15 8.16
CA ALA A 37 2.21 10.22 7.20
C ALA A 37 2.57 9.82 5.75
N HIS A 38 2.10 10.60 4.77
CA HIS A 38 2.48 10.43 3.36
C HIS A 38 3.98 10.69 3.14
N GLU A 39 4.53 11.73 3.77
CA GLU A 39 5.95 12.10 3.61
C GLU A 39 6.91 10.97 3.99
N LYS A 40 6.63 10.27 5.08
CA LYS A 40 7.42 9.09 5.50
C LYS A 40 7.38 7.95 4.48
N ILE A 41 6.29 7.79 3.73
CA ILE A 41 6.24 6.82 2.63
C ILE A 41 7.16 7.27 1.51
N VAL A 42 7.09 8.53 1.12
CA VAL A 42 7.95 9.08 0.06
C VAL A 42 9.41 8.96 0.48
N GLN A 43 9.75 9.28 1.73
CA GLN A 43 11.09 9.06 2.26
C GLN A 43 11.50 7.59 2.27
N ALA A 44 10.63 6.66 2.70
CA ALA A 44 10.96 5.23 2.68
C ALA A 44 11.19 4.71 1.25
N LEU A 45 10.36 5.14 0.29
CA LEU A 45 10.53 4.82 -1.12
C LEU A 45 11.80 5.46 -1.71
N SER A 46 12.11 6.69 -1.33
CA SER A 46 13.30 7.40 -1.77
C SER A 46 14.59 6.86 -1.17
N ASN A 47 14.52 6.36 0.07
CA ASN A 47 15.67 5.79 0.78
C ASN A 47 15.97 4.36 0.31
N SER A 48 14.96 3.67 -0.23
CA SER A 48 15.10 2.32 -0.77
C SER A 48 15.38 2.37 -2.27
N VAL A 49 16.66 2.30 -2.63
CA VAL A 49 17.14 2.31 -4.02
C VAL A 49 17.58 0.90 -4.41
N GLY A 50 17.09 0.39 -5.54
CA GLY A 50 17.42 -0.96 -6.05
C GLY A 50 16.31 -1.98 -5.80
N GLU A 51 15.98 -2.26 -4.54
CA GLU A 51 14.95 -3.23 -4.15
C GLU A 51 14.00 -2.66 -3.08
N ILE A 52 12.70 -2.76 -3.32
CA ILE A 52 11.65 -2.31 -2.40
C ILE A 52 10.78 -3.50 -2.04
N HIS A 53 10.84 -3.91 -0.78
CA HIS A 53 9.99 -4.98 -0.25
C HIS A 53 8.74 -4.38 0.38
N MET A 54 7.63 -4.30 -0.35
CA MET A 54 6.35 -3.85 0.21
C MET A 54 5.38 -5.01 0.40
N LYS A 55 4.69 -5.05 1.54
CA LYS A 55 3.55 -5.94 1.74
C LYS A 55 2.28 -5.18 1.45
N THR A 56 1.50 -5.72 0.51
CA THR A 56 0.15 -5.25 0.25
C THR A 56 -0.85 -6.27 0.77
N MET A 57 -1.92 -5.77 1.39
CA MET A 57 -3.08 -6.57 1.71
C MET A 57 -4.20 -6.22 0.73
N PRO A 58 -4.87 -7.22 0.14
CA PRO A 58 -6.08 -6.99 -0.62
C PRO A 58 -7.16 -6.43 0.30
N ALA A 59 -7.99 -5.53 -0.25
CA ALA A 59 -9.05 -4.88 0.51
C ALA A 59 -9.99 -5.89 1.19
N ALA A 60 -10.23 -7.04 0.56
CA ALA A 60 -11.03 -8.12 1.11
C ALA A 60 -10.43 -8.70 2.41
N MET A 61 -9.12 -8.99 2.42
CA MET A 61 -8.45 -9.58 3.59
C MET A 61 -8.36 -8.59 4.75
N PHE A 62 -8.08 -7.32 4.44
CA PHE A 62 -8.13 -6.26 5.45
C PHE A 62 -9.53 -6.15 6.07
N ARG A 63 -10.59 -6.20 5.24
CA ARG A 63 -11.98 -6.17 5.68
C ARG A 63 -12.32 -7.33 6.63
N LEU A 64 -11.81 -8.53 6.32
CA LEU A 64 -12.02 -9.72 7.14
C LEU A 64 -11.27 -9.63 8.48
N LEU A 65 -10.00 -9.18 8.48
CA LEU A 65 -9.20 -9.08 9.69
C LEU A 65 -9.67 -7.98 10.63
N THR A 66 -10.02 -6.80 10.10
CA THR A 66 -10.38 -5.65 10.94
C THR A 66 -11.87 -5.56 11.23
N GLY A 67 -12.70 -6.41 10.62
CA GLY A 67 -14.16 -6.36 10.76
C GLY A 67 -14.78 -5.03 10.29
N GLN A 68 -13.99 -4.14 9.69
CA GLN A 68 -14.45 -2.83 9.24
C GLN A 68 -15.16 -2.99 7.91
N GLU A 69 -16.49 -3.07 7.97
CA GLU A 69 -17.38 -2.68 6.89
C GLU A 69 -16.90 -1.32 6.37
N THR A 70 -16.50 -1.25 5.10
CA THR A 70 -15.92 -0.04 4.51
C THR A 70 -16.86 1.14 4.77
N PRO A 71 -16.41 2.27 5.36
CA PRO A 71 -17.24 3.47 5.36
C PRO A 71 -17.49 3.81 3.88
N LEU A 72 -18.76 3.74 3.49
CA LEU A 72 -19.24 4.39 2.28
C LEU A 72 -18.91 5.87 2.47
N TYR A 73 -17.92 6.33 1.71
CA TYR A 73 -17.77 7.76 1.46
C TYR A 73 -18.89 8.11 0.49
N ILE A 74 -20.04 8.50 1.04
CA ILE A 74 -21.04 9.31 0.35
C ILE A 74 -20.50 10.72 0.13
#